data_AF-A0A7W1J448-F1
#
_entry.id   AF-A0A7W1J448-F1
#
_cell.length_a   1.000
_cell.length_b   1.000
_cell.length_c   1.000
_cell.angle_alpha   90.00
_cell.angle_beta   90.00
_cell.angle_gamma   90.00
#
_symmetry.space_group_name_H-M   'P 1'
#
loop_
_entity.id
_entity.type
_entity.pdbx_description
1 polymer ?
#
loop_
_entity_poly.entity_id
_entity_poly.type
_entity_poly.pdbx_seq_one_letter_code
_entity_poly.pdbx_strand_id
1 'polypeptide(L)'
;MADQSTIQRTLNAFTQENVAQLREAVEAIGRRHSAVFSHPFEKEMLLLEVDLTGLRASKRAEGSTKGYFSGSRNRTGRQLLRVSAPLYGEVLFEKLYPGNTTSCEVLKQTLGEVERFLGLDRHKRRRTLLRIDGGFGTDENLNWLIWRGYEFVAKGYGGRRASMLARSVPEGGWQEGPTQSQQLGVPAKAHRYARKTKSVVRRWFDQKGKMHQDYLVSTLSELAPPRIAKLYDGRAGMEADIKGDKRGLGIEKRRKKSFHAQEALALLAQLSHNLLAYFKRWFLEGTGAQKLGVERLVRDVLAMAGEVRVGRISGKVRLKLPHLHPWAKAVAVGVEAHRSRHGWRTIWRKI
;
A
#
# COMPACT_ATOMS: atom_id res chain seq x y z
N MET A 1 -2.22 -15.23 -28.85
CA MET A 1 -1.75 -14.95 -27.48
C MET A 1 -0.24 -15.14 -27.48
N ALA A 2 0.54 -14.27 -26.83
CA ALA A 2 1.98 -14.48 -26.71
C ALA A 2 2.25 -15.74 -25.89
N ASP A 3 3.10 -16.64 -26.38
CA ASP A 3 3.49 -17.84 -25.63
C ASP A 3 4.27 -17.47 -24.36
N GLN A 4 4.13 -18.29 -23.31
CA GLN A 4 4.75 -18.07 -21.99
C GLN A 4 6.27 -17.87 -22.11
N SER A 5 6.92 -18.61 -23.01
CA SER A 5 8.37 -18.50 -23.25
C SER A 5 8.76 -17.11 -23.77
N THR A 6 7.92 -16.51 -24.61
CA THR A 6 8.15 -15.19 -25.21
C THR A 6 8.00 -14.10 -24.15
N ILE A 7 6.95 -14.16 -23.32
CA ILE A 7 6.76 -13.21 -22.20
C ILE A 7 7.95 -13.26 -21.24
N GLN A 8 8.45 -14.47 -20.91
CA GLN A 8 9.60 -14.61 -20.02
C GLN A 8 10.87 -14.01 -20.62
N ARG A 9 11.14 -14.24 -21.92
CA ARG A 9 12.28 -13.67 -22.65
C ARG A 9 12.20 -12.14 -22.70
N THR A 10 11.05 -11.59 -23.06
CA THR A 10 10.83 -10.13 -23.08
C THR A 10 11.13 -9.50 -21.73
N LEU A 11 10.56 -10.04 -20.64
CA LEU A 11 10.82 -9.51 -19.29
C LEU A 11 12.29 -9.62 -18.89
N ASN A 12 12.99 -10.69 -19.27
CA ASN A 12 14.39 -10.88 -18.94
C ASN A 12 15.33 -9.92 -19.69
N ALA A 13 14.87 -9.34 -20.81
CA ALA A 13 15.63 -8.38 -21.60
C ALA A 13 15.45 -6.92 -21.13
N PHE A 14 14.64 -6.66 -20.10
CA PHE A 14 14.44 -5.30 -19.58
C PHE A 14 15.76 -4.70 -19.10
N THR A 15 16.04 -3.49 -19.57
CA THR A 15 17.10 -2.62 -19.07
C THR A 15 16.54 -1.61 -18.06
N GLN A 16 17.41 -0.78 -17.48
CA GLN A 16 16.99 0.36 -16.67
C GLN A 16 16.09 1.32 -17.46
N GLU A 17 16.39 1.58 -18.74
CA GLU A 17 15.59 2.45 -19.60
C GLU A 17 14.18 1.87 -19.82
N ASN A 18 14.06 0.57 -20.09
CA ASN A 18 12.74 -0.05 -20.25
C ASN A 18 11.92 -0.01 -18.95
N VAL A 19 12.57 -0.15 -17.79
CA VAL A 19 11.91 0.03 -16.49
C VAL A 19 11.41 1.46 -16.31
N ALA A 20 12.20 2.47 -16.70
CA ALA A 20 11.78 3.87 -16.65
C ALA A 20 10.57 4.14 -17.57
N GLN A 21 10.62 3.67 -18.81
CA GLN A 21 9.50 3.76 -19.77
C GLN A 21 8.23 3.07 -19.25
N LEU A 22 8.36 1.88 -18.66
CA LEU A 22 7.23 1.17 -18.05
C LEU A 22 6.66 1.96 -16.87
N ARG A 23 7.51 2.56 -16.03
CA ARG A 23 7.08 3.41 -14.92
C ARG A 23 6.32 4.63 -15.41
N GLU A 24 6.80 5.30 -16.44
CA GLU A 24 6.10 6.43 -17.08
C GLU A 24 4.72 6.01 -17.60
N ALA A 25 4.61 4.84 -18.23
CA ALA A 25 3.32 4.31 -18.70
C ALA A 25 2.36 4.01 -17.54
N VAL A 26 2.85 3.38 -16.45
CA VAL A 26 2.05 3.14 -15.23
C VAL A 26 1.59 4.46 -14.62
N GLU A 27 2.46 5.46 -14.55
CA GLU A 27 2.11 6.79 -14.06
C GLU A 27 1.09 7.50 -14.98
N ALA A 28 1.22 7.39 -16.30
CA ALA A 28 0.29 7.99 -17.25
C ALA A 28 -1.12 7.41 -17.10
N ILE A 29 -1.22 6.08 -16.94
CA ILE A 29 -2.48 5.40 -16.63
C ILE A 29 -3.02 5.87 -15.27
N GLY A 30 -2.16 5.96 -14.26
CA GLY A 30 -2.50 6.46 -12.93
C GLY A 30 -3.06 7.88 -12.95
N ARG A 31 -2.40 8.83 -13.64
CA ARG A 31 -2.88 10.21 -13.79
C ARG A 31 -4.29 10.30 -14.39
N ARG A 32 -4.62 9.38 -15.29
CA ARG A 32 -5.92 9.35 -15.96
C ARG A 32 -7.03 8.75 -15.09
N HIS A 33 -6.71 7.81 -14.20
CA HIS A 33 -7.72 6.94 -13.59
C HIS A 33 -7.70 6.90 -12.07
N SER A 34 -6.60 7.27 -11.42
CA SER A 34 -6.50 7.29 -9.97
C SER A 34 -7.46 8.31 -9.35
N ALA A 35 -8.20 7.91 -8.30
CA ALA A 35 -9.03 8.88 -7.58
C ALA A 35 -8.21 9.79 -6.68
N VAL A 36 -6.94 9.45 -6.43
CA VAL A 36 -6.04 10.25 -5.59
C VAL A 36 -5.83 11.65 -6.19
N PHE A 37 -5.84 11.79 -7.52
CA PHE A 37 -5.75 13.11 -8.17
C PHE A 37 -6.99 13.99 -7.94
N SER A 38 -8.11 13.40 -7.54
CA SER A 38 -9.34 14.11 -7.16
C SER A 38 -9.51 14.22 -5.64
N HIS A 39 -8.46 13.96 -4.85
CA HIS A 39 -8.54 14.02 -3.40
C HIS A 39 -8.91 15.43 -2.91
N PRO A 40 -9.95 15.57 -2.06
CA PRO A 40 -10.43 16.87 -1.60
C PRO A 40 -9.58 17.38 -0.42
N PHE A 41 -8.37 17.86 -0.71
CA PHE A 41 -7.40 18.33 0.30
C PHE A 41 -7.97 19.39 1.27
N GLU A 42 -8.96 20.19 0.85
CA GLU A 42 -9.62 21.17 1.72
C GLU A 42 -10.49 20.54 2.83
N LYS A 43 -11.00 19.33 2.59
CA LYS A 43 -11.96 18.66 3.50
C LYS A 43 -11.29 17.63 4.38
N GLU A 44 -10.30 16.91 3.85
CA GLU A 44 -9.66 15.80 4.55
C GLU A 44 -8.16 15.73 4.24
N MET A 45 -7.47 14.87 5.00
CA MET A 45 -6.04 14.62 4.84
C MET A 45 -5.85 13.46 3.86
N LEU A 46 -4.92 13.61 2.91
CA LEU A 46 -4.48 12.49 2.08
C LEU A 46 -3.65 11.55 2.95
N LEU A 47 -4.16 10.35 3.20
CA LEU A 47 -3.44 9.33 3.94
C LEU A 47 -2.54 8.53 3.00
N LEU A 48 -1.23 8.53 3.27
CA LEU A 48 -0.26 7.70 2.56
C LEU A 48 0.52 6.81 3.53
N GLU A 49 0.99 5.67 3.03
CA GLU A 49 1.79 4.72 3.79
C GLU A 49 3.03 4.33 3.01
N VAL A 50 4.16 4.21 3.70
CA VAL A 50 5.43 3.80 3.11
C VAL A 50 5.88 2.50 3.76
N ASP A 51 6.14 1.48 2.96
CA ASP A 51 6.61 0.18 3.40
C ASP A 51 7.87 -0.26 2.62
N LEU A 52 8.74 -1.00 3.29
CA LEU A 52 9.87 -1.69 2.66
C LEU A 52 9.76 -3.18 3.00
N THR A 53 9.53 -3.99 1.98
CA THR A 53 9.30 -5.42 2.12
C THR A 53 10.41 -6.20 1.44
N GLY A 54 10.97 -7.18 2.16
CA GLY A 54 11.96 -8.10 1.59
C GLY A 54 11.36 -9.12 0.62
N LEU A 55 11.92 -9.22 -0.58
CA LEU A 55 11.64 -10.23 -1.59
C LEU A 55 12.80 -11.24 -1.68
N ARG A 56 12.57 -12.47 -1.21
CA ARG A 56 13.60 -13.53 -1.26
C ARG A 56 13.96 -13.88 -2.71
N ALA A 57 15.25 -13.96 -2.98
CA ALA A 57 15.78 -14.36 -4.28
C ALA A 57 17.01 -15.28 -4.13
N SER A 58 17.39 -15.94 -5.22
CA SER A 58 18.63 -16.72 -5.28
C SER A 58 19.83 -15.83 -4.96
N LYS A 59 20.86 -16.37 -4.31
CA LYS A 59 22.14 -15.67 -4.09
C LYS A 59 22.81 -15.22 -5.40
N ARG A 60 22.49 -15.90 -6.51
CA ARG A 60 23.03 -15.60 -7.86
C ARG A 60 22.21 -14.57 -8.64
N ALA A 61 21.12 -14.05 -8.08
CA ALA A 61 20.31 -13.05 -8.74
C ALA A 61 20.92 -11.65 -8.54
N GLU A 62 20.85 -10.78 -9.55
CA GLU A 62 21.41 -9.43 -9.48
C GLU A 62 20.79 -8.61 -8.34
N GLY A 63 21.59 -7.85 -7.60
CA GLY A 63 21.11 -7.09 -6.43
C GLY A 63 20.60 -7.95 -5.26
N SER A 64 20.76 -9.28 -5.32
CA SER A 64 20.36 -10.19 -4.25
C SER A 64 21.43 -10.24 -3.16
N THR A 65 21.29 -9.41 -2.13
CA THR A 65 22.24 -9.32 -1.03
C THR A 65 21.63 -9.79 0.29
N LYS A 66 22.48 -10.07 1.28
CA LYS A 66 22.01 -10.44 2.62
C LYS A 66 21.35 -9.22 3.26
N GLY A 67 20.19 -9.43 3.87
CA GLY A 67 19.43 -8.36 4.51
C GLY A 67 18.41 -8.91 5.51
N TYR A 68 17.57 -8.01 6.01
CA TYR A 68 16.44 -8.39 6.84
C TYR A 68 15.25 -8.80 5.96
N PHE A 69 14.84 -10.06 6.11
CA PHE A 69 13.65 -10.62 5.47
C PHE A 69 12.76 -11.19 6.58
N SER A 70 11.45 -10.92 6.51
CA SER A 70 10.51 -11.32 7.56
C SER A 70 10.67 -12.80 7.95
N GLY A 71 10.90 -13.05 9.24
CA GLY A 71 11.07 -14.40 9.79
C GLY A 71 12.38 -15.12 9.46
N SER A 72 13.35 -14.49 8.78
CA SER A 72 14.64 -15.14 8.49
C SER A 72 15.80 -14.13 8.31
N ARG A 73 16.69 -14.08 9.31
CA ARG A 73 17.99 -13.37 9.19
C ARG A 73 18.90 -14.08 8.18
N ASN A 74 19.80 -13.33 7.56
CA ASN A 74 20.84 -13.83 6.64
C ASN A 74 20.34 -14.55 5.38
N ARG A 75 19.09 -14.31 4.98
CA ARG A 75 18.62 -14.69 3.65
C ARG A 75 19.05 -13.66 2.64
N THR A 76 19.15 -14.09 1.38
CA THR A 76 19.43 -13.22 0.24
C THR A 76 18.15 -12.87 -0.49
N GLY A 77 18.10 -11.65 -0.99
CA GLY A 77 16.97 -11.16 -1.74
C GLY A 77 17.14 -9.70 -2.09
N ARG A 78 16.04 -9.07 -2.45
CA ARG A 78 15.92 -7.66 -2.80
C ARG A 78 14.92 -7.00 -1.86
N GLN A 79 14.93 -5.69 -1.77
CA GLN A 79 13.89 -4.95 -1.06
C GLN A 79 12.93 -4.34 -2.07
N LEU A 80 11.63 -4.43 -1.82
CA LEU A 80 10.59 -3.74 -2.57
C LEU A 80 10.01 -2.64 -1.70
N LEU A 81 10.27 -1.41 -2.10
CA LEU A 81 9.65 -0.23 -1.53
C LEU A 81 8.27 -0.05 -2.16
N ARG A 82 7.28 0.28 -1.34
CA ARG A 82 5.92 0.59 -1.78
C ARG A 82 5.38 1.83 -1.08
N VAL A 83 4.70 2.70 -1.84
CA VAL A 83 3.86 3.78 -1.31
C VAL A 83 2.42 3.55 -1.73
N SER A 84 1.52 3.54 -0.75
CA SER A 84 0.09 3.26 -0.95
C SER A 84 -0.78 4.42 -0.47
N ALA A 85 -1.95 4.56 -1.08
CA ALA A 85 -3.03 5.45 -0.65
C ALA A 85 -4.21 4.58 -0.17
N PRO A 86 -4.21 4.12 1.10
CA PRO A 86 -5.13 3.09 1.59
C PRO A 86 -6.62 3.46 1.48
N LEU A 87 -6.98 4.75 1.60
CA LEU A 87 -8.37 5.20 1.43
C LEU A 87 -8.92 4.95 0.03
N TYR A 88 -8.02 4.86 -0.96
CA TYR A 88 -8.36 4.59 -2.35
C TYR A 88 -8.12 3.13 -2.73
N GLY A 89 -7.45 2.35 -1.87
CA GLY A 89 -6.97 1.01 -2.19
C GLY A 89 -6.02 1.00 -3.38
N GLU A 90 -5.19 2.04 -3.51
CA GLU A 90 -4.27 2.22 -4.65
C GLU A 90 -2.80 2.18 -4.21
N VAL A 91 -1.92 1.69 -5.08
CA VAL A 91 -0.47 1.74 -4.95
C VAL A 91 0.08 2.82 -5.88
N LEU A 92 0.68 3.86 -5.30
CA LEU A 92 1.16 5.04 -6.01
C LEU A 92 2.55 4.82 -6.61
N PHE A 93 3.41 4.13 -5.88
CA PHE A 93 4.81 3.98 -6.26
C PHE A 93 5.40 2.68 -5.74
N GLU A 94 6.12 1.96 -6.61
CA GLU A 94 6.97 0.85 -6.21
C GLU A 94 8.37 0.97 -6.80
N LYS A 95 9.39 0.58 -6.04
CA LYS A 95 10.77 0.53 -6.54
C LYS A 95 11.54 -0.61 -5.90
N LEU A 96 12.34 -1.28 -6.71
CA LEU A 96 13.19 -2.36 -6.26
C LEU A 96 14.55 -1.81 -5.80
N TYR A 97 15.09 -2.41 -4.76
CA TYR A 97 16.38 -2.09 -4.18
C TYR A 97 17.17 -3.36 -3.88
N PRO A 98 18.51 -3.27 -3.75
CA PRO A 98 19.31 -4.37 -3.21
C PRO A 98 18.82 -4.85 -1.83
N GLY A 99 19.07 -6.12 -1.50
CA GLY A 99 18.60 -6.75 -0.27
C GLY A 99 19.06 -6.11 1.05
N ASN A 100 20.21 -5.45 1.03
CA ASN A 100 20.85 -4.80 2.17
C ASN A 100 20.41 -3.33 2.33
N THR A 101 19.57 -2.80 1.45
CA THR A 101 19.00 -1.46 1.61
C THR A 101 18.17 -1.38 2.88
N THR A 102 18.38 -0.32 3.65
CA THR A 102 17.60 -0.07 4.86
C THR A 102 16.49 0.93 4.59
N SER A 103 15.36 0.79 5.28
CA SER A 103 14.18 1.64 5.09
C SER A 103 14.51 3.13 5.29
N CYS A 104 15.31 3.47 6.30
CA CYS A 104 15.60 4.86 6.62
C CYS A 104 16.34 5.61 5.50
N GLU A 105 17.16 4.94 4.70
CA GLU A 105 17.95 5.54 3.60
C GLU A 105 17.09 6.00 2.43
N VAL A 106 15.96 5.34 2.17
CA VAL A 106 15.21 5.51 0.92
C VAL A 106 13.98 6.43 1.05
N LEU A 107 13.59 6.81 2.27
CA LEU A 107 12.35 7.57 2.50
C LEU A 107 12.30 8.91 1.74
N LYS A 108 13.38 9.69 1.81
CA LYS A 108 13.41 11.05 1.24
C LYS A 108 13.30 11.03 -0.28
N GLN A 109 14.06 10.17 -0.94
CA GLN A 109 13.98 9.97 -2.40
C GLN A 109 12.60 9.49 -2.81
N THR A 110 12.04 8.52 -2.06
CA THR A 110 10.71 7.97 -2.30
C THR A 110 9.63 9.05 -2.29
N LEU A 111 9.64 9.90 -1.27
CA LEU A 111 8.64 10.96 -1.16
C LEU A 111 8.84 12.04 -2.23
N GLY A 112 10.07 12.31 -2.68
CA GLY A 112 10.31 13.15 -3.86
C GLY A 112 9.63 12.63 -5.14
N GLU A 113 9.65 11.30 -5.36
CA GLU A 113 8.95 10.69 -6.50
C GLU A 113 7.43 10.79 -6.37
N VAL A 114 6.90 10.58 -5.17
CA VAL A 114 5.46 10.71 -4.90
C VAL A 114 5.00 12.15 -5.05
N GLU A 115 5.79 13.11 -4.57
CA GLU A 115 5.54 14.55 -4.73
C GLU A 115 5.49 14.93 -6.22
N ARG A 116 6.46 14.47 -7.02
CA ARG A 116 6.47 14.67 -8.49
C ARG A 116 5.25 14.04 -9.15
N PHE A 117 4.93 12.79 -8.81
CA PHE A 117 3.84 12.06 -9.43
C PHE A 117 2.47 12.71 -9.16
N LEU A 118 2.20 13.05 -7.91
CA LEU A 118 0.92 13.63 -7.47
C LEU A 118 0.84 15.16 -7.61
N GLY A 119 1.96 15.83 -7.92
CA GLY A 119 2.04 17.29 -7.94
C GLY A 119 1.75 17.89 -6.55
N LEU A 120 2.44 17.38 -5.51
CA LEU A 120 2.27 17.85 -4.13
C LEU A 120 3.09 19.12 -3.89
N ASP A 121 2.42 20.26 -3.95
CA ASP A 121 2.97 21.53 -3.49
C ASP A 121 3.07 21.60 -1.94
N ARG A 122 3.47 22.75 -1.40
CA ARG A 122 3.58 22.95 0.05
C ARG A 122 2.23 22.83 0.77
N HIS A 123 1.14 23.28 0.16
CA HIS A 123 -0.20 23.22 0.75
C HIS A 123 -0.68 21.77 0.84
N LYS A 124 -0.61 21.03 -0.27
CA LYS A 124 -1.00 19.61 -0.31
C LYS A 124 -0.15 18.73 0.60
N ARG A 125 1.14 19.02 0.78
CA ARG A 125 1.99 18.30 1.75
C ARG A 125 1.51 18.47 3.20
N ARG A 126 1.12 19.70 3.59
CA ARG A 126 0.51 19.96 4.91
C ARG A 126 -0.83 19.27 5.10
N ARG A 127 -1.47 18.91 3.99
CA ARG A 127 -2.72 18.15 3.93
C ARG A 127 -2.49 16.67 3.58
N THR A 128 -1.28 16.16 3.75
CA THR A 128 -0.93 14.75 3.59
C THR A 128 -0.43 14.16 4.91
N LEU A 129 -1.09 13.12 5.39
CA LEU A 129 -0.75 12.37 6.60
C LEU A 129 0.01 11.09 6.22
N LEU A 130 1.23 10.94 6.69
CA LEU A 130 2.03 9.73 6.48
C LEU A 130 1.92 8.77 7.66
N ARG A 131 1.66 7.48 7.40
CA ARG A 131 1.90 6.41 8.39
C ARG A 131 3.22 5.72 8.10
N ILE A 132 4.11 5.77 9.08
CA ILE A 132 5.52 5.44 8.90
C ILE A 132 5.93 4.33 9.87
N ASP A 133 6.50 3.24 9.35
CA ASP A 133 7.02 2.13 10.17
C ASP A 133 8.28 2.52 10.96
N GLY A 134 8.56 1.75 12.00
CA GLY A 134 9.79 1.84 12.80
C GLY A 134 11.06 1.87 11.96
N GLY A 135 11.14 1.11 10.85
CA GLY A 135 12.31 1.12 9.97
C GLY A 135 12.59 2.50 9.33
N PHE A 136 11.57 3.32 9.14
CA PHE A 136 11.66 4.65 8.57
C PHE A 136 11.69 5.77 9.63
N GLY A 137 11.22 5.50 10.85
CA GLY A 137 11.01 6.47 11.93
C GLY A 137 12.26 6.92 12.69
N THR A 138 13.37 7.18 11.99
CA THR A 138 14.57 7.78 12.59
C THR A 138 14.36 9.27 12.87
N ASP A 139 15.06 9.84 13.85
CA ASP A 139 14.94 11.27 14.21
C ASP A 139 15.20 12.18 13.01
N GLU A 140 16.20 11.82 12.19
CA GLU A 140 16.54 12.54 10.96
C GLU A 140 15.38 12.55 9.96
N ASN A 141 14.75 11.39 9.72
CA ASN A 141 13.63 11.29 8.80
C ASN A 141 12.39 12.03 9.31
N LEU A 142 12.08 11.91 10.60
CA LEU A 142 10.93 12.60 11.19
C LEU A 142 11.11 14.13 11.16
N ASN A 143 12.32 14.63 11.45
CA ASN A 143 12.62 16.06 11.31
C ASN A 143 12.54 16.49 9.84
N TRP A 144 13.07 15.70 8.90
CA TRP A 144 12.95 16.01 7.48
C TRP A 144 11.48 16.10 7.02
N LEU A 145 10.61 15.20 7.48
CA LEU A 145 9.17 15.24 7.19
C LEU A 145 8.52 16.52 7.72
N ILE A 146 8.85 16.93 8.95
CA ILE A 146 8.38 18.19 9.55
C ILE A 146 8.79 19.38 8.67
N TRP A 147 10.07 19.47 8.31
CA TRP A 147 10.60 20.56 7.47
C TRP A 147 10.01 20.56 6.06
N ARG A 148 9.78 19.38 5.49
CA ARG A 148 9.13 19.20 4.18
C ARG A 148 7.64 19.56 4.21
N GLY A 149 7.04 19.63 5.40
CA GLY A 149 5.68 20.11 5.64
C GLY A 149 4.62 19.02 5.72
N TYR A 150 5.00 17.76 5.94
CA TYR A 150 4.06 16.65 6.11
C TYR A 150 3.50 16.56 7.53
N GLU A 151 2.30 15.99 7.65
CA GLU A 151 1.83 15.41 8.90
C GLU A 151 2.20 13.92 8.94
N PHE A 152 2.41 13.36 10.13
CA PHE A 152 2.65 11.92 10.27
C PHE A 152 2.18 11.34 11.60
N VAL A 153 1.95 10.02 11.58
CA VAL A 153 2.04 9.14 12.74
C VAL A 153 3.07 8.05 12.43
N ALA A 154 4.16 8.05 13.18
CA ALA A 154 5.28 7.16 12.96
C ALA A 154 5.54 6.30 14.18
N LYS A 155 5.94 5.03 13.99
CA LYS A 155 6.63 4.29 15.04
C LYS A 155 8.08 4.77 15.08
N GLY A 156 8.55 5.19 16.25
CA GLY A 156 9.92 5.67 16.38
C GLY A 156 10.95 4.55 16.35
N TYR A 157 12.15 4.86 15.85
CA TYR A 157 13.25 3.91 15.75
C TYR A 157 13.88 3.60 17.12
N GLY A 158 14.33 2.36 17.31
CA GLY A 158 15.16 1.94 18.45
C GLY A 158 14.41 1.45 19.69
N GLY A 159 14.58 0.16 20.01
CA GLY A 159 13.96 -0.47 21.18
C GLY A 159 14.46 0.05 22.54
N ARG A 160 15.73 0.47 22.64
CA ARG A 160 16.28 1.06 23.88
C ARG A 160 15.54 2.32 24.29
N ARG A 161 15.20 3.19 23.31
CA ARG A 161 14.44 4.41 23.57
C ARG A 161 13.00 4.09 23.97
N ALA A 162 12.37 3.11 23.32
CA ALA A 162 11.05 2.63 23.73
C ALA A 162 11.04 2.22 25.22
N SER A 163 12.03 1.44 25.66
CA SER A 163 12.17 1.04 27.06
C SER A 163 12.38 2.22 28.02
N MET A 164 13.19 3.20 27.62
CA MET A 164 13.43 4.40 28.43
C MET A 164 12.15 5.23 28.59
N LEU A 165 11.43 5.46 27.49
CA LEU A 165 10.18 6.21 27.51
C LEU A 165 9.11 5.49 28.34
N ALA A 166 8.98 4.16 28.21
CA ALA A 166 8.05 3.37 28.99
C ALA A 166 8.28 3.49 30.50
N ARG A 167 9.55 3.46 30.95
CA ARG A 167 9.91 3.65 32.36
C ARG A 167 9.58 5.04 32.90
N SER A 168 9.41 6.04 32.03
CA SER A 168 9.03 7.40 32.42
C SER A 168 7.53 7.61 32.55
N VAL A 169 6.71 6.61 32.20
CA VAL A 169 5.26 6.65 32.38
C VAL A 169 4.95 6.08 33.77
N PRO A 170 4.33 6.85 34.69
CA PRO A 170 3.88 6.34 35.98
C PRO A 170 2.89 5.19 35.80
N GLU A 171 2.83 4.24 36.74
CA GLU A 171 1.95 3.06 36.56
C GLU A 171 0.46 3.44 36.45
N GLY A 172 -0.01 4.45 37.20
CA GLY A 172 -1.36 5.01 37.05
C GLY A 172 -1.58 5.87 35.79
N GLY A 173 -0.52 6.12 35.00
CA GLY A 173 -0.58 6.91 33.76
C GLY A 173 -0.84 6.07 32.50
N TRP A 174 -0.99 4.76 32.64
CA TRP A 174 -1.35 3.86 31.54
C TRP A 174 -2.86 3.81 31.37
N GLN A 175 -3.33 3.93 30.14
CA GLN A 175 -4.73 3.80 29.76
C GLN A 175 -4.90 2.71 28.70
N GLU A 176 -6.10 2.16 28.56
CA GLU A 176 -6.39 1.18 27.52
C GLU A 176 -6.25 1.77 26.11
N GLY A 177 -5.67 0.96 25.21
CA GLY A 177 -5.54 1.27 23.79
C GLY A 177 -6.69 0.69 22.95
N PRO A 178 -6.79 1.08 21.68
CA PRO A 178 -7.80 0.57 20.75
C PRO A 178 -7.70 -0.93 20.43
N THR A 179 -6.54 -1.56 20.67
CA THR A 179 -6.32 -2.99 20.40
C THR A 179 -6.31 -3.78 21.71
N GLN A 180 -6.86 -5.00 21.71
CA GLN A 180 -6.89 -5.86 22.90
C GLN A 180 -5.49 -6.02 23.50
N SER A 181 -5.38 -5.96 24.84
CA SER A 181 -4.13 -6.01 25.64
C SER A 181 -3.18 -4.81 25.45
N GLN A 182 -3.51 -3.86 24.58
CA GLN A 182 -2.70 -2.67 24.37
C GLN A 182 -2.97 -1.65 25.48
N GLN A 183 -1.90 -1.13 26.06
CA GLN A 183 -1.92 -0.01 26.99
C GLN A 183 -1.06 1.13 26.43
N LEU A 184 -1.51 2.36 26.66
CA LEU A 184 -0.93 3.58 26.14
C LEU A 184 -0.48 4.49 27.28
N GLY A 185 0.72 5.06 27.15
CA GLY A 185 1.29 5.99 28.12
C GLY A 185 1.84 7.24 27.44
N VAL A 186 1.72 8.39 28.09
CA VAL A 186 2.39 9.62 27.65
C VAL A 186 3.67 9.78 28.49
N PRO A 187 4.87 9.72 27.88
CA PRO A 187 6.10 9.81 28.64
C PRO A 187 6.32 11.23 29.18
N ALA A 188 6.85 11.35 30.40
CA ALA A 188 7.09 12.65 31.03
C ALA A 188 8.08 13.53 30.25
N LYS A 189 9.09 12.92 29.62
CA LYS A 189 10.09 13.61 28.78
C LYS A 189 10.27 12.89 27.45
N ALA A 190 9.68 13.46 26.41
CA ALA A 190 9.84 13.00 25.03
C ALA A 190 11.03 13.67 24.33
N HIS A 191 11.54 13.02 23.28
CA HIS A 191 12.48 13.65 22.35
C HIS A 191 11.83 14.89 21.70
N ARG A 192 12.61 15.97 21.57
CA ARG A 192 12.17 17.21 20.91
C ARG A 192 12.46 17.12 19.42
N TYR A 193 11.44 17.35 18.60
CA TYR A 193 11.57 17.45 17.14
C TYR A 193 11.48 18.91 16.70
N ALA A 194 11.66 19.16 15.40
CA ALA A 194 11.64 20.49 14.79
C ALA A 194 10.32 21.28 14.99
N ARG A 195 9.25 20.63 15.44
CA ARG A 195 8.00 21.29 15.90
C ARG A 195 7.35 20.49 17.02
N LYS A 196 6.25 21.03 17.59
CA LYS A 196 5.44 20.31 18.58
C LYS A 196 4.97 18.96 18.02
N THR A 197 5.32 17.89 18.74
CA THR A 197 4.90 16.51 18.47
C THR A 197 4.42 15.86 19.76
N LYS A 198 3.58 14.84 19.66
CA LYS A 198 3.17 14.01 20.79
C LYS A 198 3.78 12.63 20.65
N SER A 199 4.47 12.18 21.70
CA SER A 199 4.93 10.81 21.82
C SER A 199 3.96 9.99 22.64
N VAL A 200 3.64 8.78 22.19
CA VAL A 200 2.77 7.84 22.88
C VAL A 200 3.51 6.50 22.99
N VAL A 201 3.82 6.07 24.20
CA VAL A 201 4.37 4.74 24.45
C VAL A 201 3.22 3.73 24.38
N ARG A 202 3.49 2.56 23.79
CA ARG A 202 2.57 1.44 23.80
C ARG A 202 3.24 0.24 24.46
N ARG A 203 2.50 -0.47 25.30
CA ARG A 203 2.87 -1.80 25.79
C ARG A 203 1.72 -2.78 25.56
N TRP A 204 2.04 -4.03 25.31
CA TRP A 204 1.05 -5.11 25.18
C TRP A 204 1.67 -6.44 25.57
N PHE A 205 0.84 -7.43 25.87
CA PHE A 205 1.27 -8.75 26.31
C PHE A 205 0.88 -9.78 25.28
N ASP A 206 1.81 -10.68 24.92
CA ASP A 206 1.46 -11.82 24.08
C ASP A 206 0.69 -12.89 24.87
N GLN A 207 0.22 -13.94 24.19
CA GLN A 207 -0.53 -15.05 24.82
C GLN A 207 0.27 -15.78 25.91
N LYS A 208 1.60 -15.62 25.95
CA LYS A 208 2.50 -16.20 26.94
C LYS A 208 2.82 -15.22 28.07
N GLY A 209 2.15 -14.06 28.12
CA GLY A 209 2.40 -13.02 29.11
C GLY A 209 3.68 -12.22 28.88
N LYS A 210 4.36 -12.37 27.74
CA LYS A 210 5.56 -11.59 27.44
C LYS A 210 5.17 -10.18 27.04
N MET A 211 5.72 -9.20 27.76
CA MET A 211 5.52 -7.80 27.45
C MET A 211 6.33 -7.38 26.22
N HIS A 212 5.66 -6.69 25.31
CA HIS A 212 6.21 -5.97 24.18
C HIS A 212 5.96 -4.48 24.34
N GLN A 213 6.85 -3.65 23.80
CA GLN A 213 6.69 -2.22 23.84
C GLN A 213 7.28 -1.52 22.62
N ASP A 214 6.66 -0.42 22.23
CA ASP A 214 7.20 0.55 21.29
C ASP A 214 6.69 1.96 21.62
N TYR A 215 6.99 2.93 20.76
CA TYR A 215 6.47 4.27 20.90
C TYR A 215 6.12 4.84 19.53
N LEU A 216 5.06 5.64 19.51
CA LEU A 216 4.61 6.42 18.38
C LEU A 216 5.03 7.87 18.57
N VAL A 217 5.27 8.56 17.46
CA VAL A 217 5.50 10.00 17.37
C VAL A 217 4.49 10.55 16.36
N SER A 218 3.77 11.59 16.74
CA SER A 218 2.74 12.20 15.89
C SER A 218 2.90 13.71 15.84
N THR A 219 2.77 14.29 14.65
CA THR A 219 2.68 15.74 14.43
C THR A 219 1.28 16.29 14.73
N LEU A 220 0.27 15.41 14.82
CA LEU A 220 -1.09 15.71 15.27
C LEU A 220 -1.11 15.77 16.81
N SER A 221 -0.36 16.73 17.37
CA SER A 221 -0.07 16.80 18.82
C SER A 221 -1.30 17.00 19.69
N GLU A 222 -2.40 17.52 19.14
CA GLU A 222 -3.63 17.78 19.88
C GLU A 222 -4.49 16.52 20.04
N LEU A 223 -4.25 15.46 19.25
CA LEU A 223 -5.01 14.23 19.38
C LEU A 223 -4.71 13.49 20.69
N ALA A 224 -5.75 12.90 21.28
CA ALA A 224 -5.61 12.01 22.43
C ALA A 224 -4.81 10.74 22.06
N PRO A 225 -4.04 10.15 22.99
CA PRO A 225 -3.22 8.96 22.71
C PRO A 225 -3.98 7.79 22.06
N PRO A 226 -5.23 7.43 22.47
CA PRO A 226 -5.99 6.37 21.80
C PRO A 226 -6.30 6.66 20.33
N ARG A 227 -6.50 7.93 19.96
CA ARG A 227 -6.73 8.34 18.56
C ARG A 227 -5.45 8.22 17.73
N ILE A 228 -4.30 8.60 18.28
CA ILE A 228 -2.99 8.41 17.62
C ILE A 228 -2.71 6.92 17.41
N ALA A 229 -2.92 6.11 18.45
CA ALA A 229 -2.76 4.66 18.35
C ALA A 229 -3.70 4.06 17.29
N LYS A 230 -4.98 4.45 17.26
CA LYS A 230 -5.95 3.98 16.28
C LYS A 230 -5.57 4.37 14.85
N LEU A 231 -5.09 5.60 14.64
CA LEU A 231 -4.60 6.04 13.33
C LEU A 231 -3.45 5.16 12.84
N TYR A 232 -2.48 4.88 13.72
CA TYR A 232 -1.36 4.01 13.40
C TYR A 232 -1.78 2.55 13.18
N ASP A 233 -2.62 1.99 14.05
CA ASP A 233 -3.07 0.59 13.99
C ASP A 233 -3.88 0.30 12.72
N GLY A 234 -4.52 1.31 12.13
CA GLY A 234 -5.14 1.19 10.80
C GLY A 234 -4.17 0.81 9.67
N ARG A 235 -2.85 0.85 9.88
CA ARG A 235 -1.83 0.32 8.95
C ARG A 235 -1.93 -1.20 8.79
N ALA A 236 -2.49 -1.93 9.78
CA ALA A 236 -2.71 -3.37 9.68
C ALA A 236 -3.62 -3.75 8.48
N GLY A 237 -4.52 -2.86 8.05
CA GLY A 237 -5.34 -3.05 6.85
C GLY A 237 -4.48 -3.15 5.59
N MET A 238 -3.47 -2.30 5.44
CA MET A 238 -2.53 -2.37 4.31
C MET A 238 -1.66 -3.62 4.38
N GLU A 239 -1.23 -4.08 5.56
CA GLU A 239 -0.54 -5.38 5.62
C GLU A 239 -1.41 -6.51 5.07
N ALA A 240 -2.73 -6.47 5.31
CA ALA A 240 -3.66 -7.44 4.74
C ALA A 240 -3.80 -7.27 3.21
N ASP A 241 -3.84 -6.05 2.69
CA ASP A 241 -3.89 -5.78 1.25
C ASP A 241 -2.59 -6.16 0.54
N ILE A 242 -1.42 -5.83 1.11
CA ILE A 242 -0.10 -6.26 0.61
C ILE A 242 0.01 -7.78 0.66
N LYS A 243 -0.44 -8.45 1.74
CA LYS A 243 -0.52 -9.92 1.80
C LYS A 243 -1.48 -10.46 0.74
N GLY A 244 -2.59 -9.76 0.49
CA GLY A 244 -3.55 -10.05 -0.57
C GLY A 244 -2.94 -9.94 -1.96
N ASP A 245 -2.12 -8.93 -2.22
CA ASP A 245 -1.37 -8.75 -3.47
C ASP A 245 -0.30 -9.81 -3.63
N LYS A 246 0.47 -10.09 -2.57
CA LYS A 246 1.51 -11.12 -2.59
C LYS A 246 0.94 -12.49 -2.93
N ARG A 247 -0.26 -12.81 -2.44
CA ARG A 247 -0.97 -14.07 -2.72
C ARG A 247 -1.72 -14.04 -4.06
N GLY A 248 -2.55 -13.03 -4.28
CA GLY A 248 -3.42 -12.88 -5.45
C GLY A 248 -2.69 -12.50 -6.73
N LEU A 249 -1.66 -11.64 -6.64
CA LEU A 249 -0.79 -11.27 -7.76
C LEU A 249 0.54 -12.06 -7.76
N GLY A 250 0.80 -12.89 -6.75
CA GLY A 250 1.89 -13.87 -6.75
C GLY A 250 3.30 -13.28 -6.80
N ILE A 251 3.50 -12.01 -6.41
CA ILE A 251 4.79 -11.30 -6.55
C ILE A 251 5.94 -12.06 -5.87
N GLU A 252 5.72 -12.62 -4.67
CA GLU A 252 6.76 -13.37 -3.93
C GLU A 252 7.14 -14.71 -4.59
N LYS A 253 6.25 -15.23 -5.46
CA LYS A 253 6.43 -16.47 -6.21
C LYS A 253 7.07 -16.22 -7.59
N ARG A 254 6.91 -15.01 -8.15
CA ARG A 254 7.43 -14.64 -9.48
C ARG A 254 8.82 -14.01 -9.35
N ARG A 255 9.85 -14.84 -9.50
CA ARG A 255 11.25 -14.47 -9.29
C ARG A 255 12.03 -14.40 -10.60
N LYS A 256 12.84 -13.35 -10.75
CA LYS A 256 13.75 -13.13 -11.89
C LYS A 256 15.20 -13.04 -11.44
N LYS A 257 16.11 -13.58 -12.26
CA LYS A 257 17.56 -13.45 -12.06
C LYS A 257 18.02 -12.02 -12.29
N SER A 258 17.57 -11.39 -13.38
CA SER A 258 17.83 -9.96 -13.65
C SER A 258 17.14 -9.06 -12.63
N PHE A 259 17.79 -7.96 -12.26
CA PHE A 259 17.26 -6.95 -11.37
C PHE A 259 16.11 -6.18 -12.03
N HIS A 260 16.36 -5.64 -13.23
CA HIS A 260 15.38 -4.87 -13.99
C HIS A 260 14.15 -5.70 -14.40
N ALA A 261 14.36 -6.98 -14.74
CA ALA A 261 13.25 -7.89 -15.00
C ALA A 261 12.34 -8.09 -13.77
N GLN A 262 12.91 -8.08 -12.56
CA GLN A 262 12.13 -8.16 -11.32
C GLN A 262 11.40 -6.85 -11.03
N GLU A 263 12.04 -5.71 -11.28
CA GLU A 263 11.39 -4.40 -11.09
C GLU A 263 10.24 -4.19 -12.07
N ALA A 264 10.40 -4.60 -13.33
CA ALA A 264 9.32 -4.59 -14.31
C ALA A 264 8.12 -5.44 -13.86
N LEU A 265 8.36 -6.62 -13.27
CA LEU A 265 7.30 -7.44 -12.68
C LEU A 265 6.59 -6.75 -11.50
N ALA A 266 7.33 -6.01 -10.68
CA ALA A 266 6.72 -5.23 -9.60
C ALA A 266 5.81 -4.14 -10.18
N LEU A 267 6.28 -3.36 -11.16
CA LEU A 267 5.48 -2.33 -11.84
C LEU A 267 4.22 -2.91 -12.51
N LEU A 268 4.32 -4.06 -13.17
CA LEU A 268 3.14 -4.74 -13.74
C LEU A 268 2.17 -5.21 -12.66
N ALA A 269 2.66 -5.60 -11.48
CA ALA A 269 1.82 -5.97 -10.36
C ALA A 269 1.17 -4.73 -9.72
N GLN A 270 1.89 -3.61 -9.56
CA GLN A 270 1.33 -2.32 -9.18
C GLN A 270 0.19 -1.91 -10.13
N LEU A 271 0.43 -1.97 -11.45
CA LEU A 271 -0.59 -1.67 -12.45
C LEU A 271 -1.81 -2.60 -12.30
N SER A 272 -1.57 -3.90 -12.16
CA SER A 272 -2.64 -4.88 -11.97
C SER A 272 -3.47 -4.58 -10.72
N HIS A 273 -2.83 -4.27 -9.59
CA HIS A 273 -3.51 -3.88 -8.36
C HIS A 273 -4.39 -2.63 -8.57
N ASN A 274 -3.83 -1.59 -9.17
CA ASN A 274 -4.57 -0.35 -9.41
C ASN A 274 -5.74 -0.54 -10.38
N LEU A 275 -5.59 -1.36 -11.42
CA LEU A 275 -6.70 -1.72 -12.31
C LEU A 275 -7.84 -2.43 -11.57
N LEU A 276 -7.51 -3.26 -10.56
CA LEU A 276 -8.52 -3.88 -9.70
C LEU A 276 -9.20 -2.87 -8.78
N ALA A 277 -8.45 -1.92 -8.23
CA ALA A 277 -9.01 -0.81 -7.44
C ALA A 277 -9.98 0.04 -8.28
N TYR A 278 -9.59 0.36 -9.52
CA TYR A 278 -10.43 1.08 -10.47
C TYR A 278 -11.66 0.27 -10.85
N PHE A 279 -11.49 -1.03 -11.13
CA PHE A 279 -12.59 -1.93 -11.44
C PHE A 279 -13.63 -1.96 -10.31
N LYS A 280 -13.19 -2.07 -9.05
CA LYS A 280 -14.09 -2.05 -7.89
C LYS A 280 -14.89 -0.76 -7.83
N ARG A 281 -14.22 0.39 -7.96
CA ARG A 281 -14.87 1.70 -7.91
C ARG A 281 -15.84 1.90 -9.10
N TRP A 282 -15.42 1.57 -10.30
CA TRP A 282 -16.24 1.80 -11.49
C TRP A 282 -17.41 0.83 -11.62
N PHE A 283 -17.22 -0.44 -11.25
CA PHE A 283 -18.15 -1.50 -11.64
C PHE A 283 -18.75 -2.28 -10.48
N LEU A 284 -18.28 -2.10 -9.25
CA LEU A 284 -18.81 -2.82 -8.09
C LEU A 284 -19.26 -1.89 -6.97
N GLU A 285 -19.10 -0.57 -7.11
CA GLU A 285 -19.54 0.39 -6.11
C GLU A 285 -21.03 0.24 -5.79
N GLY A 286 -21.36 0.24 -4.50
CA GLY A 286 -22.73 0.01 -4.02
C GLY A 286 -23.18 -1.45 -4.02
N THR A 287 -22.33 -2.38 -4.45
CA THR A 287 -22.65 -3.82 -4.46
C THR A 287 -21.91 -4.59 -3.36
N GLY A 288 -22.41 -5.77 -3.00
CA GLY A 288 -21.72 -6.67 -2.04
C GLY A 288 -20.31 -7.08 -2.50
N ALA A 289 -20.05 -7.07 -3.81
CA ALA A 289 -18.74 -7.44 -4.37
C ALA A 289 -17.65 -6.39 -4.11
N GLN A 290 -18.02 -5.14 -3.82
CA GLN A 290 -17.07 -4.07 -3.51
C GLN A 290 -16.15 -4.41 -2.33
N LYS A 291 -16.68 -5.17 -1.36
CA LYS A 291 -15.99 -5.56 -0.12
C LYS A 291 -15.00 -6.70 -0.30
N LEU A 292 -14.93 -7.34 -1.47
CA LEU A 292 -14.03 -8.46 -1.71
C LEU A 292 -12.57 -8.00 -1.75
N GLY A 293 -11.66 -8.70 -1.07
CA GLY A 293 -10.23 -8.48 -1.23
C GLY A 293 -9.73 -8.88 -2.64
N VAL A 294 -8.52 -8.44 -3.00
CA VAL A 294 -7.89 -8.68 -4.32
C VAL A 294 -7.93 -10.14 -4.75
N GLU A 295 -7.57 -11.07 -3.84
CA GLU A 295 -7.56 -12.51 -4.13
C GLU A 295 -8.95 -13.03 -4.55
N ARG A 296 -10.00 -12.68 -3.79
CA ARG A 296 -11.37 -13.07 -4.11
C ARG A 296 -11.90 -12.37 -5.34
N LEU A 297 -11.50 -11.13 -5.59
CA LEU A 297 -11.89 -10.43 -6.81
C LEU A 297 -11.34 -11.15 -8.06
N VAL A 298 -10.07 -11.53 -8.04
CA VAL A 298 -9.46 -12.27 -9.15
C VAL A 298 -10.11 -13.65 -9.32
N ARG A 299 -10.19 -14.42 -8.23
CA ARG A 299 -10.67 -15.82 -8.26
C ARG A 299 -12.18 -15.94 -8.46
N ASP A 300 -12.96 -15.14 -7.74
CA ASP A 300 -14.42 -15.27 -7.69
C ASP A 300 -15.10 -14.36 -8.72
N VAL A 301 -14.53 -13.23 -9.16
CA VAL A 301 -15.21 -12.28 -10.06
C VAL A 301 -14.58 -12.27 -11.46
N LEU A 302 -13.27 -12.10 -11.58
CA LEU A 302 -12.61 -11.98 -12.88
C LEU A 302 -12.46 -13.32 -13.62
N ALA A 303 -12.47 -14.44 -12.90
CA ALA A 303 -12.49 -15.77 -13.51
C ALA A 303 -13.90 -16.18 -14.02
N MET A 304 -14.94 -15.37 -13.74
CA MET A 304 -16.28 -15.61 -14.24
C MET A 304 -16.28 -15.58 -15.77
N ALA A 305 -16.75 -16.67 -16.39
CA ALA A 305 -16.95 -16.70 -17.83
C ALA A 305 -17.98 -15.62 -18.22
N GLY A 306 -17.59 -14.73 -19.12
CA GLY A 306 -18.46 -13.67 -19.64
C GLY A 306 -18.19 -13.44 -21.12
N GLU A 307 -19.20 -12.99 -21.84
CA GLU A 307 -19.07 -12.63 -23.26
C GLU A 307 -19.43 -11.16 -23.46
N VAL A 308 -18.53 -10.40 -24.07
CA VAL A 308 -18.76 -9.00 -24.44
C VAL A 308 -19.02 -8.93 -25.94
N ARG A 309 -20.17 -8.38 -26.34
CA ARG A 309 -20.52 -8.14 -27.75
C ARG A 309 -20.64 -6.65 -27.99
N VAL A 310 -19.88 -6.12 -28.96
CA VAL A 310 -19.97 -4.72 -29.38
C VAL A 310 -20.71 -4.66 -30.71
N GLY A 311 -21.81 -3.91 -30.76
CA GLY A 311 -22.57 -3.71 -31.98
C GLY A 311 -21.80 -2.85 -32.98
N ARG A 312 -21.47 -3.40 -34.15
CA ARG A 312 -20.63 -2.74 -35.17
C ARG A 312 -21.14 -1.37 -35.62
N ILE A 313 -22.46 -1.20 -35.70
CA ILE A 313 -23.09 0.05 -36.19
C ILE A 313 -23.53 0.95 -35.02
N SER A 314 -24.09 0.37 -33.96
CA SER A 314 -24.67 1.14 -32.85
C SER A 314 -23.66 1.49 -31.75
N GLY A 315 -22.46 0.90 -31.76
CA GLY A 315 -21.48 1.00 -30.67
C GLY A 315 -21.95 0.39 -29.34
N LYS A 316 -23.15 -0.19 -29.28
CA LYS A 316 -23.74 -0.73 -28.05
C LYS A 316 -22.97 -1.95 -27.58
N VAL A 317 -22.55 -1.94 -26.32
CA VAL A 317 -21.88 -3.07 -25.67
C VAL A 317 -22.92 -3.90 -24.92
N ARG A 318 -22.96 -5.21 -25.18
CA ARG A 318 -23.78 -6.17 -24.44
C ARG A 318 -22.88 -7.10 -23.66
N LEU A 319 -23.18 -7.27 -22.38
CA LEU A 319 -22.46 -8.18 -21.50
C LEU A 319 -23.36 -9.39 -21.22
N LYS A 320 -22.87 -10.58 -21.55
CA LYS A 320 -23.57 -11.84 -21.28
C LYS A 320 -22.90 -12.52 -20.09
N LEU A 321 -23.66 -12.74 -19.02
CA LEU A 321 -23.16 -13.31 -17.77
C LEU A 321 -23.93 -14.57 -17.32
N PRO A 322 -23.28 -15.50 -16.62
CA PRO A 322 -23.92 -16.69 -16.06
C PRO A 322 -24.85 -16.32 -14.91
N HIS A 323 -26.15 -16.61 -15.07
CA HIS A 323 -27.18 -16.18 -14.11
C HIS A 323 -27.04 -16.77 -12.69
N LEU A 324 -26.49 -17.99 -12.56
CA LEU A 324 -26.29 -18.66 -11.26
C LEU A 324 -24.99 -18.26 -10.56
N HIS A 325 -24.11 -17.52 -11.23
CA HIS A 325 -22.83 -17.18 -10.63
C HIS A 325 -23.03 -16.13 -9.53
N PRO A 326 -22.49 -16.34 -8.31
CA PRO A 326 -22.81 -15.51 -7.14
C PRO A 326 -22.58 -14.00 -7.33
N TRP A 327 -21.62 -13.64 -8.20
CA TRP A 327 -21.25 -12.24 -8.44
C TRP A 327 -21.78 -11.66 -9.75
N ALA A 328 -22.45 -12.44 -10.59
CA ALA A 328 -22.88 -11.96 -11.91
C ALA A 328 -23.86 -10.79 -11.82
N LYS A 329 -24.81 -10.84 -10.86
CA LYS A 329 -25.73 -9.73 -10.59
C LYS A 329 -25.02 -8.46 -10.13
N ALA A 330 -24.04 -8.57 -9.23
CA ALA A 330 -23.28 -7.42 -8.76
C ALA A 330 -22.51 -6.74 -9.91
N VAL A 331 -21.82 -7.54 -10.74
CA VAL A 331 -21.07 -7.03 -11.90
C VAL A 331 -22.02 -6.36 -12.91
N ALA A 332 -23.15 -6.99 -13.23
CA ALA A 332 -24.13 -6.44 -14.16
C ALA A 332 -24.65 -5.06 -13.69
N VAL A 333 -25.06 -4.98 -12.43
CA VAL A 333 -25.62 -3.75 -11.83
C VAL A 333 -24.60 -2.60 -11.88
N GLY A 334 -23.35 -2.83 -11.46
CA GLY A 334 -22.38 -1.73 -11.44
C GLY A 334 -21.89 -1.34 -12.83
N VAL A 335 -21.83 -2.28 -13.78
CA VAL A 335 -21.58 -1.96 -15.21
C VAL A 335 -22.69 -1.08 -15.79
N GLU A 336 -23.96 -1.39 -15.54
CA GLU A 336 -25.10 -0.61 -16.01
C GLU A 336 -25.12 0.80 -15.39
N ALA A 337 -24.79 0.92 -14.09
CA ALA A 337 -24.70 2.20 -13.40
C ALA A 337 -23.65 3.15 -13.99
N HIS A 338 -22.46 2.64 -14.35
CA HIS A 338 -21.34 3.47 -14.81
C HIS A 338 -21.40 3.86 -16.29
N ARG A 339 -22.20 3.16 -17.10
CA ARG A 339 -22.27 3.34 -18.57
C ARG A 339 -23.69 3.52 -19.12
N SER A 340 -24.61 4.00 -18.28
CA SER A 340 -26.02 4.23 -18.63
C SER A 340 -26.24 5.01 -19.94
N ARG A 341 -25.32 5.91 -20.33
CA ARG A 341 -25.40 6.73 -21.55
C ARG A 341 -25.19 5.99 -22.89
N HIS A 342 -24.71 4.74 -22.90
CA HIS A 342 -24.44 3.99 -24.16
C HIS A 342 -25.31 2.72 -24.35
N GLY A 343 -26.38 2.55 -23.59
CA GLY A 343 -27.34 1.45 -23.81
C GLY A 343 -26.77 0.05 -23.52
N TRP A 344 -25.98 -0.06 -22.45
CA TRP A 344 -25.51 -1.35 -21.94
C TRP A 344 -26.70 -2.16 -21.43
N ARG A 345 -26.91 -3.36 -21.99
CA ARG A 345 -27.95 -4.30 -21.55
C ARG A 345 -27.30 -5.63 -21.20
N THR A 346 -27.47 -6.05 -19.95
CA THR A 346 -27.02 -7.39 -19.53
C THR A 346 -27.95 -8.46 -20.10
N ILE A 347 -27.37 -9.52 -20.67
CA ILE A 347 -28.09 -10.69 -21.13
C ILE A 347 -27.72 -11.86 -20.23
N TRP A 348 -28.73 -12.47 -19.60
CA TRP A 348 -28.51 -13.61 -18.71
C TRP A 348 -28.37 -14.89 -19.51
N ARG A 349 -27.33 -15.68 -19.22
CA ARG A 349 -27.18 -17.02 -19.76
C ARG A 349 -27.62 -18.05 -18.72
N LYS A 350 -28.58 -18.90 -19.09
CA LYS A 350 -28.71 -20.23 -18.48
C LYS A 350 -27.50 -21.05 -18.94
N ILE A 351 -26.53 -21.20 -18.04
CA ILE A 351 -25.46 -22.19 -18.16
C ILE A 351 -25.82 -23.27 -17.16
#